data_AF-A0AAU0MMD4-F1
#
_entry.id   AF-A0AAU0MMD4-F1
#
_cell.length_a   1.000
_cell.length_b   1.000
_cell.length_c   1.000
_cell.angle_alpha   90.00
_cell.angle_beta   90.00
_cell.angle_gamma   90.00
#
_symmetry.space_group_name_H-M   'P 1'
#
loop_
_entity.id
_entity.type
_entity.pdbx_description
1 polymer ?
#
loop_
_entity_poly.entity_id
_entity_poly.type
_entity_poly.pdbx_seq_one_letter_code
_entity_poly.pdbx_strand_id
1 'polypeptide(L)'
;MSTQPERDENGRFVKPVEEPRPVPEGDIHPLSKLLFGWTQHPRIGLILLVVVAVICGLLVVLDLTLDRHEYVDEANATGFYALWGFGAFALAVLSGWPLGRLLRRDEDYYGEADITPDDIEERQ
;
A
#
# COMPACT_ATOMS: atom_id res chain seq x y z
N MET A 1 -36.36 -6.28 23.68
CA MET A 1 -36.39 -5.59 24.97
C MET A 1 -35.22 -4.61 24.95
N SER A 2 -35.47 -3.35 24.62
CA SER A 2 -34.41 -2.33 24.48
C SER A 2 -33.96 -1.89 25.88
N THR A 3 -32.76 -2.27 26.27
CA THR A 3 -32.10 -1.79 27.49
C THR A 3 -31.79 -0.31 27.33
N GLN A 4 -32.23 0.52 28.28
CA GLN A 4 -31.86 1.93 28.31
C GLN A 4 -30.33 2.06 28.40
N PRO A 5 -29.70 3.00 27.67
CA PRO A 5 -28.25 3.16 27.72
C PRO A 5 -27.85 3.66 29.12
N GLU A 6 -27.04 2.88 29.82
CA GLU A 6 -26.48 3.22 31.13
C GLU A 6 -25.49 4.38 30.95
N ARG A 7 -25.55 5.36 31.85
CA ARG A 7 -24.73 6.57 31.81
C ARG A 7 -23.72 6.48 32.96
N ASP A 8 -22.44 6.72 32.69
CA ASP A 8 -21.40 6.70 33.74
C ASP A 8 -21.48 7.95 34.64
N GLU A 9 -20.66 7.99 35.69
CA GLU A 9 -20.57 9.13 36.62
C GLU A 9 -20.18 10.44 35.92
N ASN A 10 -19.60 10.36 34.72
CA ASN A 10 -19.18 11.47 33.89
C ASN A 10 -20.23 11.86 32.85
N GLY A 11 -21.44 11.29 32.94
CA GLY A 11 -22.52 11.62 32.03
C GLY A 11 -22.38 11.02 30.63
N ARG A 12 -21.36 10.19 30.37
CA ARG A 12 -21.12 9.57 29.06
C ARG A 12 -22.03 8.36 28.89
N PHE A 13 -22.51 8.15 27.68
CA PHE A 13 -23.21 6.92 27.34
C PHE A 13 -22.21 5.77 27.41
N VAL A 14 -22.35 4.90 28.42
CA VAL A 14 -21.59 3.67 28.49
C VAL A 14 -22.13 2.83 27.36
N LYS A 15 -21.35 2.71 26.28
CA LYS A 15 -21.63 1.69 25.27
C LYS A 15 -21.68 0.39 26.06
N PRO A 16 -22.83 -0.33 26.07
CA PRO A 16 -22.90 -1.62 26.74
C PRO A 16 -21.67 -2.39 26.28
N VAL A 17 -20.97 -3.05 27.20
CA VAL A 17 -19.83 -3.92 26.87
C VAL A 17 -20.39 -5.02 25.99
N GLU A 18 -20.49 -4.70 24.70
CA GLU A 18 -20.92 -5.59 23.67
C GLU A 18 -19.70 -6.49 23.54
N GLU A 19 -19.78 -7.67 24.19
CA GLU A 19 -18.80 -8.72 23.97
C GLU A 19 -18.50 -8.73 22.48
N PRO A 20 -17.23 -8.67 22.07
CA PRO A 20 -16.87 -8.52 20.68
C PRO A 20 -17.64 -9.58 19.92
N ARG A 21 -18.72 -9.16 19.24
CA ARG A 21 -19.54 -10.07 18.46
C ARG A 21 -18.52 -10.74 17.56
N PRO A 22 -18.37 -12.08 17.62
CA PRO A 22 -17.38 -12.75 16.80
C PRO A 22 -17.59 -12.20 15.40
N VAL A 23 -16.61 -11.44 14.91
CA VAL A 23 -16.68 -10.83 13.60
C VAL A 23 -17.05 -11.99 12.70
N PRO A 24 -18.17 -11.96 11.97
CA PRO A 24 -18.59 -13.10 11.19
C PRO A 24 -17.40 -13.49 10.32
N GLU A 25 -16.77 -14.62 10.63
CA GLU A 25 -15.50 -15.12 10.08
C GLU A 25 -15.65 -15.51 8.59
N GLY A 26 -16.66 -14.96 7.92
CA GLY A 26 -17.36 -15.59 6.81
C GLY A 26 -17.23 -14.89 5.47
N ASP A 27 -17.33 -13.56 5.37
CA ASP A 27 -17.65 -12.97 4.07
C ASP A 27 -16.50 -12.17 3.45
N ILE A 28 -15.33 -12.79 3.42
CA ILE A 28 -14.38 -12.50 2.35
C ILE A 28 -15.03 -13.05 1.07
N HIS A 29 -15.58 -12.13 0.26
CA HIS A 29 -16.25 -12.43 -1.01
C HIS A 29 -15.45 -13.48 -1.81
N PRO A 30 -16.07 -14.53 -2.37
CA PRO A 30 -15.34 -15.63 -3.02
C PRO A 30 -14.39 -15.14 -4.12
N LEU A 31 -14.75 -14.03 -4.78
CA LEU A 31 -13.90 -13.37 -5.77
C LEU A 31 -12.62 -12.76 -5.18
N SER A 32 -12.65 -12.22 -3.96
CA SER A 32 -11.44 -11.68 -3.33
C SER A 32 -10.50 -12.79 -2.86
N LYS A 33 -11.02 -13.95 -2.43
CA LYS A 33 -10.19 -15.14 -2.20
C LYS A 33 -9.52 -15.62 -3.49
N LEU A 34 -10.22 -15.59 -4.62
CA LEU A 34 -9.66 -15.97 -5.92
C LEU A 34 -8.60 -14.97 -6.42
N LEU A 35 -8.92 -13.68 -6.40
CA LEU A 35 -8.07 -12.63 -6.96
C LEU A 35 -6.89 -12.25 -6.06
N PHE A 36 -7.02 -12.39 -4.74
CA PHE A 36 -6.02 -11.93 -3.77
C PHE A 36 -5.56 -13.00 -2.77
N GLY A 37 -6.14 -14.20 -2.76
CA GLY A 37 -5.69 -15.28 -1.87
C GLY A 37 -4.22 -15.67 -2.11
N TRP A 38 -3.72 -15.47 -3.32
CA TRP A 38 -2.33 -15.75 -3.67
C TRP A 38 -1.33 -14.68 -3.18
N THR A 39 -1.77 -13.43 -2.94
CA THR A 39 -0.87 -12.33 -2.51
C THR A 39 -0.46 -12.42 -1.05
N GLN A 40 -1.17 -13.22 -0.25
CA GLN A 40 -0.89 -13.44 1.17
C GLN A 40 0.28 -14.42 1.42
N HIS A 41 0.76 -15.10 0.38
CA HIS A 41 1.83 -16.08 0.54
C HIS A 41 3.19 -15.39 0.76
N PRO A 42 3.99 -15.79 1.76
CA PRO A 42 5.25 -15.10 2.12
C PRO A 42 6.30 -15.11 1.01
N ARG A 43 6.15 -15.97 0.00
CA ARG A 43 7.06 -16.08 -1.15
C ARG A 43 6.65 -15.21 -2.34
N ILE A 44 5.49 -14.56 -2.30
CA ILE A 44 4.97 -13.85 -3.48
C ILE A 44 5.83 -12.64 -3.87
N GLY A 45 6.37 -11.93 -2.88
CA GLY A 45 7.28 -10.81 -3.13
C GLY A 45 8.54 -11.27 -3.86
N LEU A 46 9.09 -12.43 -3.49
CA LEU A 46 10.24 -13.02 -4.17
C LEU A 46 9.89 -13.44 -5.60
N ILE A 47 8.72 -14.05 -5.81
CA ILE A 47 8.26 -14.46 -7.14
C ILE A 47 8.09 -13.24 -8.05
N LEU A 48 7.46 -12.17 -7.58
CA LEU A 48 7.32 -10.93 -8.35
C LEU A 48 8.69 -10.33 -8.71
N LEU A 49 9.62 -10.31 -7.76
CA LEU A 49 10.98 -9.83 -8.01
C LEU A 49 11.69 -10.68 -9.08
N VAL A 50 11.58 -12.02 -8.99
CA VAL A 50 12.17 -12.94 -9.98
C VAL A 50 11.52 -12.75 -11.34
N VAL A 51 10.19 -12.62 -11.43
CA VAL A 51 9.48 -12.39 -12.70
C VAL A 51 9.95 -11.09 -13.35
N VAL A 52 10.04 -9.99 -12.59
CA VAL A 52 10.54 -8.71 -13.11
C VAL A 52 12.01 -8.83 -13.54
N ALA A 53 12.85 -9.52 -12.77
CA ALA A 53 14.25 -9.75 -13.11
C ALA A 53 14.39 -10.58 -14.41
N VAL A 54 13.57 -11.62 -14.58
CA VAL A 54 13.52 -12.43 -15.80
C VAL A 54 13.10 -11.60 -17.01
N ILE A 55 12.05 -10.78 -16.88
CA ILE A 55 11.61 -9.88 -17.95
C ILE A 55 12.75 -8.91 -18.31
N CYS A 56 13.42 -8.31 -17.32
CA CYS A 56 14.56 -7.44 -17.57
C CYS A 56 15.70 -8.16 -18.31
N GLY A 57 16.06 -9.37 -17.87
CA GLY A 57 17.06 -10.19 -18.55
C GLY A 57 16.66 -10.53 -19.99
N LEU A 58 15.39 -10.81 -20.23
CA LEU A 58 14.86 -11.08 -21.57
C LEU A 58 14.97 -9.83 -22.46
N LEU A 59 14.64 -8.65 -21.95
CA LEU A 59 14.83 -7.39 -22.68
C LEU A 59 16.30 -7.13 -23.04
N VAL A 60 17.24 -7.41 -22.12
CA VAL A 60 18.70 -7.32 -22.41
C VAL A 60 19.08 -8.27 -23.54
N VAL A 61 18.60 -9.52 -23.51
CA VAL A 61 18.87 -10.49 -24.58
C VAL A 61 18.27 -10.04 -25.90
N LEU A 62 17.06 -9.47 -25.89
CA LEU A 62 16.46 -8.90 -27.11
C LEU A 62 17.28 -7.74 -27.66
N ASP A 63 17.78 -6.85 -26.79
CA ASP A 63 18.64 -5.72 -27.15
C ASP A 63 19.96 -6.19 -27.79
N LEU A 64 20.51 -7.32 -27.33
CA LEU A 64 21.69 -7.96 -27.93
C LEU A 64 21.42 -8.59 -29.31
N THR A 65 20.19 -9.06 -29.55
CA THR A 65 19.82 -9.72 -30.82
C THR A 65 19.34 -8.74 -31.91
N LEU A 66 18.98 -7.51 -31.54
CA LEU A 66 18.51 -6.48 -32.44
C LEU A 66 19.61 -5.45 -32.65
N ASP A 67 20.46 -5.64 -33.65
CA ASP A 67 21.43 -4.63 -34.08
C ASP A 67 20.71 -3.37 -34.56
N ARG A 68 20.63 -2.35 -33.69
CA ARG A 68 20.11 -1.03 -34.03
C ARG A 68 21.21 -0.16 -34.60
N HIS A 69 21.08 0.24 -35.86
CA HIS A 69 21.93 1.28 -36.46
C HIS A 69 21.40 2.66 -36.06
N GLU A 70 21.79 3.14 -34.88
CA GLU A 70 21.52 4.53 -34.46
C GLU A 70 22.66 5.47 -34.86
N TYR A 71 22.30 6.70 -35.26
CA TYR A 71 23.20 7.71 -35.89
C TYR A 71 24.19 8.37 -34.90
N VAL A 72 24.15 7.97 -33.63
CA VAL A 72 24.91 8.58 -32.53
C VAL A 72 25.81 7.51 -31.93
N ASP A 73 27.13 7.67 -32.05
CA ASP A 73 28.12 6.64 -31.68
C ASP A 73 28.05 6.25 -30.19
N GLU A 74 27.61 7.15 -29.30
CA GLU A 74 27.42 6.83 -27.88
C GLU A 74 26.17 5.98 -27.58
N ALA A 75 25.18 5.95 -28.49
CA ALA A 75 23.94 5.18 -28.35
C ALA A 75 24.05 3.74 -28.89
N ASN A 76 25.11 3.42 -29.64
CA ASN A 76 25.41 2.05 -30.10
C ASN A 76 25.99 1.16 -28.99
N ALA A 77 26.14 1.68 -27.77
CA ALA A 77 26.58 0.88 -26.63
C ALA A 77 25.54 -0.19 -26.31
N THR A 78 25.94 -1.45 -26.51
CA THR A 78 25.12 -2.64 -26.29
C THR A 78 24.54 -2.67 -24.87
N GLY A 79 23.21 -2.73 -24.74
CA GLY A 79 22.54 -2.76 -23.44
C GLY A 79 22.24 -1.40 -22.80
N PHE A 80 22.54 -0.27 -23.47
CA PHE A 80 22.30 1.07 -22.92
C PHE A 80 20.84 1.28 -22.51
N TYR A 81 19.89 0.96 -23.40
CA TYR A 81 18.47 1.15 -23.13
C TYR A 81 17.94 0.19 -22.07
N ALA A 82 18.44 -1.03 -22.02
CA ALA A 82 18.05 -2.00 -21.00
C ALA A 82 18.52 -1.55 -19.60
N LEU A 83 19.77 -1.12 -19.46
CA LEU A 83 20.32 -0.61 -18.21
C LEU A 83 19.68 0.72 -17.80
N TRP A 84 19.46 1.63 -18.75
CA TRP A 84 18.85 2.93 -18.49
C TRP A 84 17.37 2.79 -18.11
N GLY A 85 16.60 1.99 -18.84
CA GLY A 85 15.20 1.72 -18.56
C GLY A 85 15.00 1.00 -17.22
N PHE A 86 15.83 -0.02 -16.95
CA PHE A 86 15.82 -0.71 -15.66
C PHE A 86 16.20 0.23 -14.51
N GLY A 87 17.26 1.02 -14.68
CA GLY A 87 17.70 2.00 -13.69
C GLY A 87 16.64 3.05 -13.39
N ALA A 88 16.03 3.63 -14.42
CA ALA A 88 14.94 4.61 -14.27
C ALA A 88 13.71 4.00 -13.57
N PHE A 89 13.33 2.77 -13.92
CA PHE A 89 12.22 2.07 -13.28
C PHE A 89 12.52 1.71 -11.82
N ALA A 90 13.72 1.19 -11.53
CA ALA A 90 14.16 0.87 -10.19
C ALA A 90 14.19 2.13 -9.30
N LEU A 91 14.68 3.26 -9.82
CA LEU A 91 14.64 4.54 -9.12
C LEU A 91 13.19 4.97 -8.84
N ALA A 92 12.28 4.85 -9.82
CA ALA A 92 10.87 5.20 -9.61
C ALA A 92 10.24 4.36 -8.48
N VAL A 93 10.46 3.05 -8.47
CA VAL A 93 9.93 2.14 -7.43
C VAL A 93 10.55 2.43 -6.06
N LEU A 94 11.87 2.57 -5.99
CA LEU A 94 12.59 2.83 -4.74
C LEU A 94 12.32 4.25 -4.20
N SER A 95 11.95 5.20 -5.06
CA SER A 95 11.58 6.57 -4.64
C SER A 95 10.31 6.63 -3.79
N GLY A 96 9.49 5.57 -3.78
CA GLY A 96 8.26 5.51 -2.99
C GLY A 96 8.49 5.54 -1.48
N TRP A 97 9.52 4.85 -0.97
CA TRP A 97 9.86 4.84 0.46
C TRP A 97 10.29 6.23 1.00
N PRO A 98 11.27 6.93 0.39
CA PRO A 98 11.68 8.24 0.87
C PRO A 98 10.58 9.29 0.66
N LEU A 99 9.83 9.22 -0.44
CA LEU A 99 8.70 10.13 -0.69
C LEU A 99 7.57 9.90 0.32
N GLY A 100 7.24 8.64 0.60
CA GLY A 100 6.27 8.29 1.63
C GLY A 100 6.70 8.79 3.01
N ARG A 101 7.99 8.66 3.36
CA ARG A 101 8.52 9.20 4.62
C ARG A 101 8.49 10.73 4.68
N LEU A 102 8.73 11.42 3.56
CA LEU A 102 8.66 12.88 3.49
C LEU A 102 7.22 13.40 3.56
N LEU A 103 6.28 12.70 2.92
CA LEU A 103 4.87 13.08 2.87
C LEU A 103 4.09 12.65 4.13
N ARG A 104 4.62 11.68 4.89
CA ARG A 104 3.98 11.19 6.11
C ARG A 104 3.94 12.33 7.12
N ARG A 105 2.72 12.80 7.38
CA ARG A 105 2.46 13.84 8.36
C ARG A 105 2.49 13.26 9.77
N ASP A 106 2.79 14.13 10.72
CA ASP A 106 2.75 13.77 12.13
C ASP A 106 1.35 13.34 12.54
N GLU A 107 1.30 12.34 13.42
CA GLU A 107 0.07 11.68 13.87
C GLU A 107 -0.77 12.66 14.72
N ASP A 108 -0.10 13.65 15.33
CA ASP A 108 -0.69 14.67 16.19
C ASP A 108 -1.19 15.91 15.42
N TYR A 109 -1.13 15.92 14.08
CA TYR A 109 -1.39 17.16 13.32
C TYR A 109 -2.81 17.71 13.50
N TYR A 110 -3.82 16.85 13.65
CA TYR A 110 -5.19 17.32 13.88
C TYR A 110 -5.47 17.66 15.35
N GLY A 111 -4.47 17.56 16.22
CA GLY A 111 -4.64 17.54 17.66
C GLY A 111 -5.30 16.24 18.13
N GLU A 112 -5.22 15.97 19.43
CA GLU A 112 -6.14 15.03 20.07
C GLU A 112 -7.54 15.59 19.83
N ALA A 113 -8.30 14.99 18.91
CA ALA A 113 -9.71 15.33 18.73
C ALA A 113 -10.51 14.73 19.91
N ASP A 114 -10.13 15.10 21.13
CA ASP A 114 -10.90 14.89 22.36
C ASP A 114 -11.98 15.97 22.42
N ILE A 115 -12.87 15.95 21.43
CA ILE A 115 -14.14 16.67 21.53
C ILE A 115 -14.99 15.88 22.52
N THR A 116 -15.03 16.37 23.76
CA THR A 116 -15.98 15.84 24.75
C THR A 116 -17.37 16.34 24.32
N PRO A 117 -18.44 15.54 24.43
CA PRO A 117 -19.80 15.94 24.05
C PRO A 117 -20.26 17.29 24.63
N ASP A 118 -19.71 17.68 25.79
CA ASP A 118 -19.97 18.94 26.48
C ASP A 118 -19.60 20.18 25.63
N ASP A 119 -18.58 20.09 24.76
CA ASP A 119 -18.13 21.20 23.91
C ASP A 119 -19.11 21.54 22.77
N ILE A 120 -20.03 20.62 22.45
CA ILE A 120 -21.05 20.80 21.42
C ILE A 120 -22.33 21.43 22.01
N GLU A 121 -22.61 21.19 23.29
CA GLU A 121 -23.79 21.74 23.99
C GLU A 121 -23.60 23.22 24.34
N GLU A 122 -22.38 23.69 24.66
CA GLU A 122 -22.11 25.10 24.95
C GLU A 122 -22.25 26.03 23.72
N ARG A 123 -22.34 25.46 22.52
CA ARG A 123 -22.38 26.22 21.26
C ARG A 123 -23.79 26.31 20.63
N GLN A 124 -24.82 25.74 21.27
CA GLN A 124 -26.23 25.83 20.87
C GLN A 124 -27.02 26.79 21.77
#